data_AF-A0A098BWA5-F1
#
_entry.id   AF-A0A098BWA5-F1
#
_cell.length_a   1.000
_cell.length_b   1.000
_cell.length_c   1.000
_cell.angle_alpha   90.00
_cell.angle_beta   90.00
_cell.angle_gamma   90.00
#
_symmetry.space_group_name_H-M   'P 1'
#
loop_
_entity.id
_entity.type
_entity.pdbx_description
1 polymer ?
#
loop_
_entity_poly.entity_id
_entity_poly.type
_entity_poly.pdbx_seq_one_letter_code
_entity_poly.pdbx_strand_id
1 'polypeptide(L)' 'MEHTQQNSAAQECPDCHALAADLAAHKQWHSRVVHDLALAVEKEVDRRTRTP' A
#
# COMPACT_ATOMS: atom_id res chain seq x y z
N MET A 1 9.05 13.73 -23.83
CA MET A 1 9.27 13.42 -22.41
C MET A 1 8.05 13.95 -21.68
N GLU A 2 7.30 13.04 -21.08
CA GLU A 2 5.96 13.25 -20.54
C GLU A 2 6.04 14.22 -19.36
N HIS A 3 5.56 15.46 -19.57
CA HIS A 3 5.44 16.42 -18.49
C HIS A 3 4.20 16.05 -17.69
N THR A 4 4.47 15.26 -16.64
CA THR A 4 3.69 15.10 -15.41
C THR A 4 2.81 16.34 -15.22
N GLN A 5 1.53 16.20 -15.57
CA GLN A 5 0.51 17.16 -15.25
C GLN A 5 0.48 17.26 -13.73
N GLN A 6 1.02 18.36 -13.22
CA GLN A 6 1.06 18.72 -11.81
C GLN A 6 -0.38 18.70 -11.30
N ASN A 7 -0.79 17.59 -10.71
CA ASN A 7 -2.06 17.48 -10.01
C ASN A 7 -1.86 18.16 -8.65
N SER A 8 -2.10 19.47 -8.62
CA SER A 8 -1.81 20.42 -7.53
C SER A 8 -2.53 20.15 -6.19
N ALA A 9 -3.06 18.94 -5.97
CA ALA A 9 -3.68 18.51 -4.72
C ALA A 9 -3.28 17.10 -4.27
N ALA A 10 -2.31 16.45 -4.93
CA ALA A 10 -1.81 15.16 -4.48
C ALA A 10 -1.04 15.34 -3.15
N GLN A 11 -1.55 14.72 -2.09
CA GLN A 11 -0.97 14.73 -0.76
C GLN A 11 -0.11 13.49 -0.56
N GLU A 12 1.07 13.66 0.03
CA GLU A 12 1.94 12.55 0.40
C GLU A 12 1.39 11.85 1.66
N CYS A 13 1.31 10.52 1.61
CA CYS A 13 1.00 9.72 2.79
C CYS A 13 2.25 9.56 3.68
N PRO A 14 2.22 9.92 4.96
CA PRO A 14 3.40 9.85 5.84
C PRO A 14 3.81 8.43 6.22
N ASP A 15 2.95 7.43 6.00
CA ASP A 15 3.22 6.04 6.35
C ASP A 15 4.01 5.30 5.25
N CYS A 16 3.72 5.63 3.99
CA CYS A 16 4.27 4.92 2.83
C CYS A 16 4.85 5.81 1.74
N HIS A 17 4.84 7.14 1.94
CA HIS A 17 5.32 8.15 1.02
C HIS A 17 4.68 8.11 -0.38
N ALA A 18 3.51 7.47 -0.53
CA ALA A 18 2.76 7.46 -1.77
C ALA A 18 2.05 8.81 -1.96
N LEU A 19 2.15 9.38 -3.16
CA LEU A 19 1.38 10.56 -3.56
C LEU A 19 -0.05 10.15 -3.93
N ALA A 20 -1.03 10.64 -3.19
CA ALA A 20 -2.44 10.31 -3.38
C ALA A 20 -3.28 11.57 -3.62
N ALA A 21 -4.19 11.53 -4.60
CA ALA A 21 -5.13 12.61 -4.84
C ALA A 21 -6.16 12.76 -3.71
N ASP A 22 -6.55 11.66 -3.06
CA ASP A 22 -7.42 11.64 -1.89
C ASP A 22 -6.75 10.88 -0.74
N LEU A 23 -6.19 11.64 0.22
CA LEU A 23 -5.43 11.05 1.32
C LEU A 23 -6.32 10.26 2.29
N ALA A 24 -7.59 10.63 2.44
CA ALA A 24 -8.51 9.97 3.37
C ALA A 24 -8.91 8.58 2.88
N ALA A 25 -9.30 8.46 1.61
CA ALA A 25 -9.55 7.20 0.92
C ALA A 25 -8.27 6.37 0.84
N HIS A 26 -7.11 6.99 0.56
CA HIS A 26 -5.82 6.31 0.59
C HIS A 26 -5.58 5.65 1.95
N LYS A 27 -5.72 6.39 3.06
CA LYS A 27 -5.51 5.85 4.42
C LYS A 27 -6.44 4.67 4.74
N GLN A 28 -7.71 4.74 4.34
CA GLN A 28 -8.67 3.65 4.55
C GLN A 28 -8.29 2.39 3.75
N TRP A 29 -7.89 2.56 2.49
CA TRP A 29 -7.42 1.45 1.67
C TRP A 29 -6.09 0.88 2.18
N HIS A 30 -5.21 1.76 2.66
CA HIS A 30 -3.87 1.44 3.16
C HIS A 30 -3.93 0.40 4.28
N SER A 31 -4.73 0.65 5.32
CA SER A 31 -4.87 -0.25 6.46
C SER A 31 -5.32 -1.64 6.03
N ARG A 32 -6.28 -1.72 5.09
CA ARG A 32 -6.79 -2.99 4.59
C ARG A 32 -5.74 -3.77 3.79
N VAL A 33 -5.01 -3.10 2.92
CA VAL A 33 -4.00 -3.76 2.07
C VAL A 33 -2.82 -4.25 2.86
N VAL A 34 -2.32 -3.45 3.81
CA VAL A 34 -1.23 -3.89 4.70
C VAL A 34 -1.64 -5.10 5.51
N HIS A 35 -2.87 -5.13 6.03
CA HIS A 35 -3.40 -6.28 6.75
C HIS A 35 -3.51 -7.54 5.87
N ASP A 36 -4.07 -7.42 4.66
CA ASP A 36 -4.21 -8.55 3.74
C ASP A 36 -2.84 -9.10 3.30
N LEU A 37 -1.88 -8.20 3.04
CA LEU A 37 -0.50 -8.57 2.72
C LEU A 37 0.17 -9.31 3.88
N ALA A 38 0.01 -8.83 5.13
CA ALA A 38 0.55 -9.50 6.30
C ALA A 38 0.02 -10.94 6.41
N LEU A 39 -1.29 -11.12 6.29
CA LEU A 39 -1.92 -12.45 6.31
C LEU A 39 -1.44 -13.36 5.17
N ALA A 40 -1.26 -12.82 3.97
CA ALA A 40 -0.75 -13.57 2.83
C ALA A 40 0.69 -14.04 3.05
N VAL A 41 1.55 -13.16 3.61
CA VAL A 41 2.93 -13.50 3.97
C VAL A 41 2.96 -14.54 5.08
N GLU A 42 2.17 -14.39 6.14
CA GLU A 42 2.07 -15.37 7.22
C GLU A 42 1.68 -16.76 6.71
N LYS A 43 0.68 -16.83 5.82
CA LYS A 43 0.26 -18.10 5.18
C LYS A 43 1.36 -18.71 4.32
N GLU A 44 2.09 -17.90 3.57
CA GLU A 44 3.19 -18.39 2.73
C GLU A 44 4.36 -18.87 3.59
N VAL A 45 4.67 -18.20 4.70
CA VAL A 45 5.68 -18.66 5.67
C VAL A 45 5.24 -19.98 6.29
N ASP A 46 4.00 -20.11 6.76
CA ASP A 46 3.46 -21.37 7.28
C ASP A 46 3.62 -22.50 6.26
N ARG A 47 3.19 -22.27 5.01
CA ARG A 47 3.32 -23.25 3.91
C ARG A 47 4.77 -23.69 3.70
N ARG A 48 5.71 -22.75 3.70
CA ARG A 48 7.15 -23.03 3.52
C ARG A 48 7.74 -23.78 4.71
N THR A 49 7.31 -23.48 5.94
CA THR A 49 7.76 -24.21 7.14
C THR A 49 7.15 -25.61 7.26
N ARG A 50 5.94 -25.80 6.72
CA ARG A 50 5.20 -27.07 6.76
C ARG A 50 5.60 -28.07 5.68
N THR A 51 6.26 -27.62 4.62
CA THR A 51 6.73 -28.48 3.53
C THR A 51 8.26 -28.58 3.59
N PRO A 52 8.83 -29.62 4.24
CA PRO A 52 10.28 -29.88 4.22
C PRO A 52 10.78 -30.38 2.87
#